data_AF-B1I086-F1
#
_entry.id   AF-B1I086-F1
#
_cell.length_a   1.000
_cell.length_b   1.000
_cell.length_c   1.000
_cell.angle_alpha   90.00
_cell.angle_beta   90.00
_cell.angle_gamma   90.00
#
_symmetry.space_group_name_H-M   'P 1'
#
loop_
_entity.id
_entity.type
_entity.pdbx_description
1 polymer ?
#
loop_
_entity_poly.entity_id
_entity_poly.type
_entity_poly.pdbx_seq_one_letter_code
_entity_poly.pdbx_strand_id
1 'polypeptide(L)'
;MPRISQETIDAVLSVPIIDLANVMGDKLIRKGKQYTIPCPDPNHTEKVSDNAYIEPNKNVFKCFSCMVGGNSAVAYYAIKTYGTYDSKKHFLPSVRAVAELMGIQIKNEDGTISLPGATEPQRRFVKAVELEPKEPKILDVVYRAFLNLCPIRQNHLNEWINKRRYSKNEIQTMMLKSVPTSDEWKSIYQTLHDLGYPLERIPGFAERFIPEFYEECNPELGSGLETLQIQGKDTRGTWLYTPSTFVSGYFIPVRDENGYIVRLRICQDNGNPKYIWFSSEHNLQTETKLPYIRRNGTSSGAPHSVSVPFTILNKWQPGTHVSEVISIKEMIITEGEHKSQISANFFNRYVRGLAGIGNFATLLDEIKELKALGLEKVVIAIDMDTLEKEDDSIKSEKKQKNLFNILKTFATELLKLDVTCCLWTWNLQHGKGLDDLVYNRKLPIEINLRTGERQTVRI
;
A
#
# COMPACT_ATOMS: atom_id res chain seq x y z
N MET A 1 -13.69 36.35 23.97
CA MET A 1 -13.79 34.97 24.51
C MET A 1 -12.39 34.51 24.85
N PRO A 2 -12.17 33.95 26.05
CA PRO A 2 -10.88 33.38 26.43
C PRO A 2 -10.49 32.25 25.47
N ARG A 3 -9.18 32.08 25.25
CA ARG A 3 -8.62 31.08 24.33
C ARG A 3 -8.66 29.71 24.99
N ILE A 4 -8.98 28.68 24.21
CA ILE A 4 -8.97 27.29 24.67
C ILE A 4 -7.52 26.88 24.96
N SER A 5 -7.30 26.25 26.12
CA SER A 5 -5.97 25.76 26.52
C SER A 5 -5.45 24.66 25.59
N GLN A 6 -4.12 24.56 25.47
CA GLN A 6 -3.49 23.47 24.70
C GLN A 6 -3.85 22.09 25.27
N GLU A 7 -3.96 21.96 26.60
CA GLU A 7 -4.40 20.72 27.27
C GLU A 7 -5.77 20.24 26.75
N THR A 8 -6.73 21.15 26.62
CA THR A 8 -8.06 20.81 26.06
C THR A 8 -7.96 20.43 24.59
N ILE A 9 -7.15 21.14 23.80
CA ILE A 9 -6.95 20.81 22.38
C ILE A 9 -6.35 19.41 22.23
N ASP A 10 -5.33 19.08 23.01
CA ASP A 10 -4.67 17.78 22.98
C ASP A 10 -5.62 16.65 23.40
N ALA A 11 -6.43 16.88 24.45
CA ALA A 11 -7.46 15.94 24.88
C ALA A 11 -8.47 15.65 23.76
N VAL A 12 -8.94 16.68 23.07
CA VAL A 12 -9.89 16.54 21.93
C VAL A 12 -9.23 15.85 20.74
N LEU A 13 -7.97 16.17 20.42
CA LEU A 13 -7.24 15.52 19.33
C LEU A 13 -6.92 14.05 19.61
N SER A 14 -6.90 13.65 20.89
CA SER A 14 -6.71 12.25 21.31
C SER A 14 -7.96 11.36 21.19
N VAL A 15 -9.12 11.95 20.87
CA VAL A 15 -10.37 11.22 20.67
C VAL A 15 -10.24 10.26 19.46
N PRO A 16 -10.49 8.95 19.64
CA PRO A 16 -10.60 8.03 18.52
C PRO A 16 -11.75 8.42 17.58
N ILE A 17 -11.49 8.52 16.27
CA ILE A 17 -12.51 8.85 15.26
C ILE A 17 -13.66 7.84 15.31
N ILE A 18 -13.37 6.56 15.59
CA ILE A 18 -14.39 5.52 15.69
C ILE A 18 -15.37 5.79 16.85
N ASP A 19 -14.89 6.33 17.98
CA ASP A 19 -15.72 6.64 19.12
C ASP A 19 -16.61 7.84 18.81
N LEU A 20 -16.04 8.90 18.20
CA LEU A 20 -16.82 10.03 17.73
C LEU A 20 -17.87 9.61 16.69
N ALA A 21 -17.51 8.80 15.70
CA ALA A 21 -18.43 8.31 14.68
C ALA A 21 -19.59 7.52 15.31
N ASN A 22 -19.31 6.69 16.32
CA ASN A 22 -20.33 5.98 17.08
C ASN A 22 -21.27 6.94 17.82
N VAL A 23 -20.73 7.94 18.53
CA VAL A 23 -21.52 8.99 19.21
C VAL A 23 -22.37 9.79 18.23
N MET A 24 -21.84 10.08 17.03
CA MET A 24 -22.55 10.75 15.94
C MET A 24 -23.53 9.84 15.19
N GLY A 25 -23.75 8.60 15.65
CA GLY A 25 -24.75 7.67 15.12
C GLY A 25 -24.39 6.97 13.82
N ASP A 26 -23.11 6.92 13.46
CA ASP A 26 -22.68 6.24 12.23
C ASP A 26 -22.81 4.73 12.31
N LYS A 27 -23.26 4.13 11.20
CA LYS A 27 -23.28 2.67 11.07
C LYS A 27 -21.86 2.16 10.82
N LEU A 28 -21.27 1.57 11.86
CA LEU A 28 -19.92 0.99 11.82
C LEU A 28 -19.98 -0.51 11.50
N ILE A 29 -19.37 -0.96 10.40
CA ILE A 29 -19.28 -2.38 10.02
C ILE A 29 -17.81 -2.79 9.94
N ARG A 30 -17.34 -3.68 10.81
CA ARG A 30 -15.93 -4.14 10.80
C ARG A 30 -15.64 -4.96 9.54
N LYS A 31 -14.62 -4.57 8.78
CA LYS A 31 -14.04 -5.32 7.65
C LYS A 31 -12.52 -5.44 7.85
N GLY A 32 -12.07 -6.60 8.33
CA GLY A 32 -10.66 -6.80 8.69
C GLY A 32 -10.23 -5.88 9.84
N LYS A 33 -9.21 -5.05 9.59
CA LYS A 33 -8.72 -4.04 10.54
C LYS A 33 -9.49 -2.71 10.49
N GLN A 34 -10.30 -2.50 9.46
CA GLN A 34 -11.04 -1.26 9.25
C GLN A 34 -12.51 -1.39 9.63
N TYR A 35 -13.18 -0.25 9.73
CA TYR A 35 -14.62 -0.14 9.85
C TYR A 35 -15.15 0.62 8.65
N THR A 36 -16.02 -0.02 7.90
CA THR A 36 -16.81 0.59 6.84
C THR A 36 -17.86 1.51 7.46
N ILE A 37 -17.98 2.72 6.92
CA ILE A 37 -18.87 3.80 7.41
C ILE A 37 -19.59 4.49 6.25
N PRO A 38 -20.72 5.17 6.49
CA PRO A 38 -21.21 6.18 5.56
C PRO A 38 -20.12 7.22 5.26
N CYS A 39 -20.04 7.69 4.02
CA CYS A 39 -19.15 8.80 3.69
C CYS A 39 -19.46 10.01 4.59
N PRO A 40 -18.46 10.59 5.29
CA PRO A 40 -18.74 11.70 6.19
C PRO A 40 -19.12 12.98 5.46
N ASP A 41 -18.65 13.22 4.23
CA ASP A 41 -19.03 14.41 3.46
C ASP A 41 -20.53 14.39 3.10
N PRO A 42 -21.36 15.32 3.63
CA PRO A 42 -22.79 15.40 3.37
C PRO A 42 -23.13 15.73 1.91
N ASN A 43 -22.20 16.31 1.15
CA ASN A 43 -22.40 16.61 -0.27
C ASN A 43 -22.24 15.36 -1.15
N HIS A 44 -21.83 14.24 -0.56
CA HIS A 44 -21.67 13.00 -1.29
C HIS A 44 -22.99 12.23 -1.36
N THR A 45 -23.68 12.37 -2.50
CA THR A 45 -25.06 11.88 -2.73
C THR A 45 -25.18 10.40 -3.11
N GLU A 46 -24.08 9.69 -3.30
CA GLU A 46 -24.14 8.25 -3.56
C GLU A 46 -24.54 7.50 -2.28
N LYS A 47 -25.30 6.41 -2.40
CA LYS A 47 -25.57 5.49 -1.28
C LYS A 47 -24.26 4.77 -0.89
N VAL A 48 -23.39 5.43 -0.14
CA VAL A 48 -22.02 4.94 0.10
C VAL A 48 -21.81 4.68 1.57
N SER A 49 -22.17 3.46 1.98
CA SER A 49 -21.49 2.84 3.12
C SER A 49 -20.22 2.10 2.67
N ASP A 50 -20.12 1.58 1.44
CA ASP A 50 -19.02 0.64 1.10
C ASP A 50 -17.67 1.24 0.65
N ASN A 51 -17.54 2.57 0.49
CA ASN A 51 -16.28 3.17 0.03
C ASN A 51 -15.61 4.09 1.06
N ALA A 52 -16.21 4.28 2.24
CA ALA A 52 -15.59 5.05 3.33
C ALA A 52 -15.22 4.14 4.49
N TYR A 53 -14.00 4.36 5.01
CA TYR A 53 -13.39 3.51 6.01
C TYR A 53 -12.77 4.35 7.10
N ILE A 54 -12.91 3.91 8.35
CA ILE A 54 -12.07 4.30 9.48
C ILE A 54 -11.07 3.16 9.70
N GLU A 55 -9.79 3.48 9.78
CA GLU A 55 -8.74 2.58 10.27
C GLU A 55 -8.43 2.99 11.71
N PRO A 56 -9.01 2.31 12.72
CA PRO A 56 -8.93 2.74 14.11
C PRO A 56 -7.49 2.79 14.60
N ASN A 57 -6.64 1.83 14.20
CA ASN A 57 -5.26 1.72 14.65
C ASN A 57 -4.37 2.88 14.19
N LYS A 58 -4.72 3.51 13.05
CA LYS A 58 -4.03 4.69 12.52
C LYS A 58 -4.76 5.99 12.84
N ASN A 59 -5.96 5.91 13.44
CA ASN A 59 -6.91 7.01 13.62
C ASN A 59 -7.04 7.85 12.34
N VAL A 60 -7.26 7.19 11.21
CA VAL A 60 -7.53 7.85 9.93
C VAL A 60 -8.87 7.42 9.37
N PHE A 61 -9.52 8.32 8.64
CA PHE A 61 -10.65 7.98 7.80
C PHE A 61 -10.40 8.40 6.35
N LYS A 62 -10.95 7.63 5.42
CA LYS A 62 -10.87 7.94 3.99
C LYS A 62 -12.10 7.41 3.28
N CYS A 63 -12.73 8.24 2.47
CA CYS A 63 -13.64 7.82 1.41
C CYS A 63 -12.85 7.65 0.12
N PHE A 64 -12.83 6.44 -0.44
CA PHE A 64 -12.17 6.15 -1.72
C PHE A 64 -13.03 6.49 -2.95
N SER A 65 -14.28 6.95 -2.76
CA SER A 65 -15.11 7.47 -3.86
C SER A 65 -14.85 8.97 -4.09
N CYS A 66 -15.01 9.80 -3.05
CA CYS A 66 -14.82 11.25 -3.15
C CYS A 66 -13.45 11.76 -2.66
N MET A 67 -12.58 10.86 -2.19
CA MET A 67 -11.23 11.16 -1.69
C MET A 67 -11.16 12.04 -0.44
N VAL A 68 -12.29 12.36 0.19
CA VAL A 68 -12.29 13.05 1.49
C VAL A 68 -11.68 12.15 2.57
N GLY A 69 -10.93 12.73 3.50
CA GLY A 69 -10.30 11.99 4.58
C GLY A 69 -9.63 12.91 5.59
N GLY A 70 -9.15 12.32 6.67
CA GLY A 70 -8.49 13.03 7.75
C GLY A 70 -7.96 12.07 8.81
N ASN A 71 -7.25 12.62 9.78
CA ASN A 71 -6.52 11.86 10.80
C ASN A 71 -6.85 12.31 12.24
N SER A 72 -7.99 12.99 12.43
CA SER A 72 -8.46 13.42 13.75
C SER A 72 -9.98 13.46 13.81
N ALA A 73 -10.52 13.32 15.03
CA ALA A 73 -11.94 13.52 15.32
C ALA A 73 -12.42 14.92 14.91
N VAL A 74 -11.56 15.93 15.06
CA VAL A 74 -11.81 17.32 14.63
C VAL A 74 -12.02 17.40 13.11
N ALA A 75 -11.13 16.81 12.31
CA ALA A 75 -11.29 16.79 10.85
C ALA A 75 -12.51 15.98 10.42
N TYR A 76 -12.80 14.86 11.10
CA TYR A 76 -13.98 14.05 10.86
C TYR A 76 -15.28 14.83 11.08
N TYR A 77 -15.40 15.48 12.24
CA TYR A 77 -16.53 16.35 12.56
C TYR A 77 -16.66 17.49 11.53
N ALA A 78 -15.56 18.17 11.22
CA ALA A 78 -15.59 19.30 10.29
C ALA A 78 -16.08 18.90 8.90
N ILE A 79 -15.59 17.79 8.36
CA ILE A 79 -16.05 17.27 7.06
C ILE A 79 -17.52 16.87 7.14
N LYS A 80 -17.94 16.24 8.24
CA LYS A 80 -19.33 15.80 8.40
C LYS A 80 -20.33 16.93 8.53
N THR A 81 -19.93 18.01 9.19
CA THR A 81 -20.80 19.17 9.41
C THR A 81 -20.73 20.17 8.25
N TYR A 82 -19.56 20.40 7.68
CA TYR A 82 -19.31 21.48 6.71
C TYR A 82 -19.02 21.00 5.28
N GLY A 83 -18.90 19.69 5.04
CA GLY A 83 -18.49 19.14 3.74
C GLY A 83 -17.00 19.29 3.40
N THR A 84 -16.24 20.02 4.21
CA THR A 84 -14.82 20.27 3.98
C THR A 84 -14.11 20.64 5.28
N TYR A 85 -12.78 20.52 5.30
CA TYR A 85 -11.97 20.93 6.43
C TYR A 85 -10.96 22.02 6.03
N ASP A 86 -11.22 23.23 6.49
CA ASP A 86 -10.30 24.37 6.47
C ASP A 86 -9.86 24.63 7.92
N SER A 87 -8.57 24.49 8.21
CA SER A 87 -8.06 24.61 9.58
C SER A 87 -8.24 26.01 10.18
N LYS A 88 -8.30 27.07 9.37
CA LYS A 88 -8.50 28.44 9.85
C LYS A 88 -9.97 28.69 10.23
N LYS A 89 -10.90 28.07 9.50
CA LYS A 89 -12.34 28.29 9.67
C LYS A 89 -12.98 27.28 10.62
N HIS A 90 -12.62 26.00 10.50
CA HIS A 90 -13.40 24.90 11.09
C HIS A 90 -12.75 24.31 12.34
N PHE A 91 -11.46 24.54 12.60
CA PHE A 91 -10.74 23.89 13.70
C PHE A 91 -11.37 24.18 15.08
N LEU A 92 -11.43 25.46 15.49
CA LEU A 92 -11.96 25.81 16.82
C LEU A 92 -13.45 25.45 17.03
N PRO A 93 -14.36 25.71 16.06
CA PRO A 93 -15.74 25.24 16.17
C PRO A 93 -15.83 23.71 16.34
N SER A 94 -15.04 22.96 15.58
CA SER A 94 -15.02 21.50 15.65
C SER A 94 -14.41 20.98 16.95
N VAL A 95 -13.37 21.63 17.48
CA VAL A 95 -12.80 21.29 18.80
C VAL A 95 -13.87 21.41 19.88
N ARG A 96 -14.64 22.50 19.90
CA ARG A 96 -15.71 22.70 20.88
C ARG A 96 -16.81 21.65 20.75
N ALA A 97 -17.25 21.37 19.52
CA ALA A 97 -18.32 20.41 19.28
C ALA A 97 -17.89 18.97 19.61
N VAL A 98 -16.65 18.58 19.28
CA VAL A 98 -16.12 17.27 19.68
C VAL A 98 -15.99 17.18 21.20
N ALA A 99 -15.51 18.24 21.86
CA ALA A 99 -15.45 18.26 23.32
C ALA A 99 -16.85 18.08 23.94
N GLU A 100 -17.87 18.77 23.43
CA GLU A 100 -19.24 18.62 23.88
C GLU A 100 -19.78 17.20 23.68
N LEU A 101 -19.66 16.65 22.46
CA LEU A 101 -20.14 15.30 22.12
C LEU A 101 -19.45 14.20 22.93
N MET A 102 -18.16 14.36 23.20
CA MET A 102 -17.36 13.39 23.95
C MET A 102 -17.35 13.65 25.45
N GLY A 103 -18.04 14.71 25.92
CA GLY A 103 -18.08 15.11 27.32
C GLY A 103 -16.73 15.54 27.88
N ILE A 104 -15.84 16.14 27.09
CA ILE A 104 -14.53 16.67 27.51
C ILE A 104 -14.72 18.10 28.03
N GLN A 105 -14.22 18.37 29.24
CA GLN A 105 -14.22 19.70 29.83
C GLN A 105 -13.36 20.69 29.02
N ILE A 106 -13.92 21.84 28.65
CA ILE A 106 -13.15 22.91 27.97
C ILE A 106 -12.55 23.82 29.02
N LYS A 107 -11.23 23.73 29.20
CA LYS A 107 -10.42 24.68 29.98
C LYS A 107 -9.84 25.74 29.06
N ASN A 108 -9.90 27.00 29.48
CA ASN A 108 -9.27 28.12 28.79
C ASN A 108 -7.87 28.43 29.37
N GLU A 109 -7.06 29.21 28.65
CA GLU A 109 -5.72 29.63 29.08
C GLU A 109 -5.72 30.40 30.42
N ASP A 110 -6.82 31.08 30.75
CA ASP A 110 -7.01 31.80 32.01
C ASP A 110 -7.49 30.90 33.18
N GLY A 111 -7.59 29.59 32.96
CA GLY A 111 -8.05 28.61 33.94
C GLY A 111 -9.57 28.50 34.06
N THR A 112 -10.35 29.32 33.34
CA THR A 112 -11.81 29.21 33.35
C THR A 112 -12.30 27.97 32.61
N ILE A 113 -13.42 27.41 33.06
CA ILE A 113 -14.05 26.24 32.45
C ILE A 113 -15.32 26.68 31.74
N SER A 114 -15.46 26.32 30.45
CA SER A 114 -16.61 26.72 29.63
C SER A 114 -17.66 25.64 29.39
N LEU A 115 -17.36 24.36 29.65
CA LEU A 115 -18.33 23.26 29.54
C LEU A 115 -18.19 22.27 30.71
N PRO A 116 -19.28 21.90 31.41
CA PRO A 116 -19.26 20.80 32.37
C PRO A 116 -19.17 19.46 31.61
N GLY A 117 -18.17 18.64 31.93
CA GLY A 117 -17.91 17.36 31.30
C GLY A 117 -17.06 16.46 32.18
N ALA A 118 -16.86 15.20 31.77
CA ALA A 118 -15.91 14.30 32.40
C ALA A 118 -14.47 14.87 32.28
N THR A 119 -13.63 14.57 33.27
CA THR A 119 -12.29 15.13 33.38
C THR A 119 -11.34 14.66 32.29
N GLU A 120 -11.57 13.47 31.70
CA GLU A 120 -10.81 12.96 30.55
C GLU A 120 -11.63 11.93 29.74
N PRO A 121 -11.35 11.74 28.43
CA PRO A 121 -11.95 10.65 27.66
C PRO A 121 -11.61 9.29 28.30
N GLN A 122 -12.63 8.45 28.53
CA GLN A 122 -12.47 7.12 29.15
C GLN A 122 -11.58 6.17 28.34
N ARG A 123 -11.40 6.42 27.03
CA ARG A 123 -10.47 5.72 26.14
C ARG A 123 -9.68 6.72 25.33
N ARG A 124 -8.36 6.72 25.51
CA ARG A 124 -7.45 7.48 24.65
C ARG A 124 -7.13 6.65 23.41
N PHE A 125 -7.07 7.30 22.25
CA PHE A 125 -6.50 6.67 21.08
C PHE A 125 -5.04 6.33 21.35
N VAL A 126 -4.70 5.03 21.31
CA VAL A 126 -3.31 4.58 21.30
C VAL A 126 -2.93 4.33 19.85
N LYS A 127 -1.97 5.13 19.34
CA LYS A 127 -1.47 4.96 17.99
C LYS A 127 -0.68 3.67 17.90
N ALA A 128 -1.00 2.83 16.91
CA ALA A 128 -0.17 1.67 16.62
C ALA A 128 1.26 2.13 16.30
N VAL A 129 2.24 1.45 16.89
CA VAL A 129 3.66 1.71 16.60
C VAL A 129 3.97 1.08 15.25
N GLU A 130 4.26 1.91 14.25
CA GLU A 130 4.72 1.45 12.94
C GLU A 130 6.23 1.24 13.00
N LEU A 131 6.69 0.01 12.74
CA LEU A 131 8.10 -0.34 12.72
C LEU A 131 8.66 -0.17 11.32
N GLU A 132 9.84 0.41 11.20
CA GLU A 132 10.52 0.52 9.91
C GLU A 132 11.04 -0.84 9.43
N PRO A 133 10.87 -1.17 8.14
CA PRO A 133 11.48 -2.37 7.56
C PRO A 133 12.99 -2.41 7.74
N LYS A 134 13.57 -3.61 7.71
CA LYS A 134 15.03 -3.77 7.57
C LYS A 134 15.53 -3.13 6.28
N GLU A 135 16.82 -2.84 6.23
CA GLU A 135 17.48 -2.26 5.06
C GLU A 135 17.36 -3.18 3.81
N PRO A 136 17.32 -2.62 2.59
CA PRO A 136 17.10 -3.36 1.34
C PRO A 136 17.95 -4.63 1.17
N LYS A 137 19.23 -4.57 1.53
CA LYS A 137 20.16 -5.70 1.42
C LYS A 137 19.73 -6.91 2.26
N ILE A 138 19.26 -6.68 3.50
CA ILE A 138 18.78 -7.75 4.37
C ILE A 138 17.44 -8.30 3.85
N LEU A 139 16.56 -7.42 3.37
CA LEU A 139 15.29 -7.83 2.76
C LEU A 139 15.52 -8.76 1.56
N ASP A 140 16.43 -8.39 0.66
CA ASP A 140 16.77 -9.18 -0.53
C ASP A 140 17.27 -10.58 -0.16
N VAL A 141 18.22 -10.65 0.78
CA VAL A 141 18.80 -11.91 1.25
C VAL A 141 17.71 -12.83 1.82
N VAL A 142 16.81 -12.31 2.67
CA VAL A 142 15.73 -13.10 3.26
C VAL A 142 14.69 -13.50 2.22
N TYR A 143 14.24 -12.59 1.36
CA TYR A 143 13.23 -12.91 0.35
C TYR A 143 13.75 -13.92 -0.67
N ARG A 144 15.01 -13.85 -1.09
CA ARG A 144 15.60 -14.85 -2.00
C ARG A 144 15.65 -16.21 -1.34
N ALA A 145 16.09 -16.29 -0.08
CA ALA A 145 16.10 -17.54 0.68
C ALA A 145 14.69 -18.13 0.80
N PHE A 146 13.71 -17.31 1.20
CA PHE A 146 12.31 -17.71 1.31
C PHE A 146 11.73 -18.19 -0.03
N LEU A 147 11.87 -17.39 -1.10
CA LEU A 147 11.35 -17.74 -2.44
C LEU A 147 11.99 -19.03 -2.98
N ASN A 148 13.27 -19.27 -2.71
CA ASN A 148 13.92 -20.51 -3.14
C ASN A 148 13.26 -21.75 -2.56
N LEU A 149 12.76 -21.67 -1.33
CA LEU A 149 12.05 -22.74 -0.64
C LEU A 149 10.56 -22.85 -1.04
N CYS A 150 9.98 -21.78 -1.59
CA CYS A 150 8.58 -21.78 -2.03
C CYS A 150 8.34 -22.67 -3.27
N PRO A 151 7.14 -23.27 -3.39
CA PRO A 151 6.81 -24.19 -4.48
C PRO A 151 6.48 -23.46 -5.79
N ILE A 152 6.43 -24.22 -6.89
CA ILE A 152 5.84 -23.79 -8.17
C ILE A 152 4.67 -24.73 -8.47
N ARG A 153 3.44 -24.20 -8.47
CA ARG A 153 2.23 -24.95 -8.82
C ARG A 153 1.98 -24.90 -10.32
N GLN A 154 1.41 -25.98 -10.85
CA GLN A 154 1.23 -26.15 -12.30
C GLN A 154 0.31 -25.11 -12.93
N ASN A 155 -0.76 -24.72 -12.23
CA ASN A 155 -1.68 -23.65 -12.69
C ASN A 155 -0.94 -22.31 -12.85
N HIS A 156 -0.08 -21.93 -11.90
CA HIS A 156 0.71 -20.71 -11.99
C HIS A 156 1.74 -20.79 -13.10
N LEU A 157 2.45 -21.92 -13.23
CA LEU A 157 3.39 -22.15 -14.32
C LEU A 157 2.70 -22.02 -15.70
N ASN A 158 1.51 -22.59 -15.84
CA ASN A 158 0.71 -22.46 -17.06
C ASN A 158 0.28 -21.01 -17.32
N GLU A 159 -0.07 -20.24 -16.29
CA GLU A 159 -0.34 -18.80 -16.45
C GLU A 159 0.89 -18.05 -16.93
N TRP A 160 2.05 -18.26 -16.30
CA TRP A 160 3.28 -17.55 -16.64
C TRP A 160 3.76 -17.86 -18.06
N ILE A 161 3.70 -19.12 -18.47
CA ILE A 161 4.12 -19.54 -19.81
C ILE A 161 3.09 -19.16 -20.87
N ASN A 162 1.81 -19.49 -20.67
CA ASN A 162 0.83 -19.40 -21.75
C ASN A 162 0.19 -18.01 -21.85
N LYS A 163 -0.09 -17.37 -20.70
CA LYS A 163 -0.72 -16.04 -20.67
C LYS A 163 0.32 -14.93 -20.65
N ARG A 164 1.33 -15.03 -19.79
CA ARG A 164 2.39 -14.01 -19.67
C ARG A 164 3.56 -14.22 -20.64
N ARG A 165 3.57 -15.34 -21.37
CA ARG A 165 4.59 -15.65 -22.39
C ARG A 165 6.03 -15.61 -21.87
N TYR A 166 6.23 -15.90 -20.59
CA TYR A 166 7.57 -16.05 -20.03
C TYR A 166 8.14 -17.43 -20.35
N SER A 167 9.42 -17.46 -20.71
CA SER A 167 10.23 -18.66 -20.72
C SER A 167 10.53 -19.15 -19.30
N LYS A 168 10.93 -20.42 -19.17
CA LYS A 168 11.35 -20.98 -17.87
C LYS A 168 12.51 -20.21 -17.24
N ASN A 169 13.46 -19.75 -18.06
CA ASN A 169 14.60 -18.95 -17.58
C ASN A 169 14.15 -17.59 -17.05
N GLU A 170 13.20 -16.93 -17.71
CA GLU A 170 12.64 -15.66 -17.24
C GLU A 170 11.87 -15.83 -15.94
N ILE A 171 11.07 -16.89 -15.80
CA ILE A 171 10.38 -17.23 -14.54
C ILE A 171 11.37 -17.42 -13.38
N GLN A 172 12.49 -18.11 -13.64
CA GLN A 172 13.57 -18.29 -12.67
C GLN A 172 14.26 -16.96 -12.34
N THR A 173 14.60 -16.16 -13.36
CA THR A 173 15.24 -14.85 -13.22
C THR A 173 14.38 -13.88 -12.39
N MET A 174 13.07 -13.89 -12.61
CA MET A 174 12.12 -13.10 -11.82
C MET A 174 11.96 -13.62 -10.39
N MET A 175 12.24 -14.89 -10.15
CA MET A 175 11.96 -15.64 -8.92
C MET A 175 10.46 -15.74 -8.61
N LEU A 176 9.64 -15.99 -9.64
CA LEU A 176 8.21 -16.23 -9.46
C LEU A 176 7.98 -17.57 -8.74
N LYS A 177 7.20 -17.52 -7.66
CA LYS A 177 6.95 -18.66 -6.77
C LYS A 177 5.53 -18.64 -6.26
N SER A 178 4.96 -19.80 -6.00
CA SER A 178 3.61 -19.93 -5.47
C SER A 178 3.62 -19.68 -3.95
N VAL A 179 2.56 -19.09 -3.42
CA VAL A 179 2.40 -18.89 -1.96
C VAL A 179 2.32 -20.26 -1.29
N PRO A 180 3.16 -20.60 -0.30
CA PRO A 180 3.11 -21.91 0.35
C PRO A 180 1.80 -22.09 1.14
N THR A 181 1.38 -23.34 1.34
CA THR A 181 0.32 -23.65 2.30
C THR A 181 0.81 -23.48 3.74
N SER A 182 -0.09 -23.52 4.71
CA SER A 182 0.28 -23.49 6.14
C SER A 182 1.17 -24.67 6.54
N ASP A 183 1.01 -25.83 5.91
CA ASP A 183 1.83 -27.01 6.19
C ASP A 183 3.20 -26.92 5.52
N GLU A 184 3.26 -26.46 4.27
CA GLU A 184 4.53 -26.17 3.58
C GLU A 184 5.34 -25.09 4.34
N TRP A 185 4.66 -24.12 4.97
CA TRP A 185 5.32 -23.11 5.78
C TRP A 185 6.11 -23.67 6.96
N LYS A 186 5.65 -24.76 7.60
CA LYS A 186 6.34 -25.33 8.78
C LYS A 186 7.79 -25.71 8.45
N SER A 187 8.01 -26.39 7.32
CA SER A 187 9.36 -26.79 6.87
C SER A 187 10.17 -25.61 6.36
N ILE A 188 9.54 -24.66 5.67
CA ILE A 188 10.19 -23.42 5.22
C ILE A 188 10.69 -22.61 6.41
N TYR A 189 9.85 -22.44 7.44
CA TYR A 189 10.18 -21.68 8.63
C TYR A 189 11.33 -22.30 9.40
N GLN A 190 11.28 -23.63 9.63
CA GLN A 190 12.36 -24.36 10.26
C GLN A 190 13.70 -24.14 9.52
N THR A 191 13.68 -24.28 8.19
CA THR A 191 14.88 -24.08 7.37
C THR A 191 15.43 -22.65 7.48
N LEU A 192 14.56 -21.64 7.43
CA LEU A 192 14.97 -20.24 7.56
C LEU A 192 15.53 -19.93 8.95
N HIS A 193 14.92 -20.50 9.99
CA HIS A 193 15.35 -20.37 11.38
C HIS A 193 16.73 -21.01 11.61
N ASP A 194 16.93 -22.27 11.16
CA ASP A 194 18.18 -23.00 11.35
C ASP A 194 19.35 -22.35 10.61
N LEU A 195 19.07 -21.70 9.48
CA LEU A 195 20.05 -20.91 8.73
C LEU A 195 20.26 -19.48 9.28
N GLY A 196 19.54 -19.10 10.33
CA GLY A 196 19.70 -17.81 11.00
C GLY A 196 19.17 -16.60 10.23
N TYR A 197 18.21 -16.79 9.31
CA TYR A 197 17.61 -15.65 8.58
C TYR A 197 16.69 -14.84 9.51
N PRO A 198 16.89 -13.50 9.61
CA PRO A 198 16.03 -12.68 10.45
C PRO A 198 14.68 -12.46 9.78
N LEU A 199 13.58 -12.84 10.43
CA LEU A 199 12.21 -12.54 9.96
C LEU A 199 11.61 -11.28 10.60
N GLU A 200 12.28 -10.72 11.62
CA GLU A 200 11.90 -9.48 12.29
C GLU A 200 11.94 -8.30 11.31
N ARG A 201 10.84 -7.55 11.22
CA ARG A 201 10.71 -6.36 10.35
C ARG A 201 11.01 -6.65 8.86
N ILE A 202 10.78 -7.89 8.44
CA ILE A 202 10.70 -8.26 7.02
C ILE A 202 9.21 -8.17 6.62
N PRO A 203 8.82 -7.27 5.69
CA PRO A 203 7.41 -7.11 5.33
C PRO A 203 6.77 -8.43 4.91
N GLY A 204 5.60 -8.71 5.49
CA GLY A 204 4.87 -9.95 5.25
C GLY A 204 5.15 -11.05 6.25
N PHE A 205 6.17 -10.91 7.11
CA PHE A 205 6.37 -11.77 8.28
C PHE A 205 6.05 -11.01 9.56
N ALA A 206 5.45 -11.69 10.52
CA ALA A 206 5.27 -11.19 11.88
C ALA A 206 5.16 -12.36 12.84
N GLU A 207 5.46 -12.10 14.10
CA GLU A 207 5.23 -13.06 15.17
C GLU A 207 3.75 -13.10 15.56
N ARG A 208 3.23 -14.31 15.76
CA ARG A 208 1.94 -14.58 16.40
C ARG A 208 2.17 -15.31 17.71
N PHE A 209 1.40 -14.94 18.72
CA PHE A 209 1.38 -15.69 19.97
C PHE A 209 0.55 -16.97 19.80
N ILE A 210 1.18 -18.11 20.05
CA ILE A 210 0.61 -19.44 19.98
C ILE A 210 0.59 -20.02 21.41
N PRO A 211 -0.59 -20.08 22.07
CA PRO A 211 -0.70 -20.67 23.40
C PRO A 211 -0.22 -22.12 23.48
N GLU A 212 0.27 -22.54 24.65
CA GLU A 212 0.82 -23.88 24.89
C GLU A 212 -0.17 -25.04 24.70
N PHE A 213 -1.47 -24.74 24.68
CA PHE A 213 -2.52 -25.74 24.43
C PHE A 213 -2.83 -25.96 22.94
N TYR A 214 -2.19 -25.23 22.02
CA TYR A 214 -2.28 -25.49 20.58
C TYR A 214 -1.17 -26.44 20.11
N GLU A 215 -1.48 -27.35 19.20
CA GLU A 215 -0.51 -28.31 18.64
C GLU A 215 0.63 -27.61 17.89
N GLU A 216 0.38 -26.43 17.34
CA GLU A 216 1.40 -25.63 16.64
C GLU A 216 2.38 -24.91 17.59
N CYS A 217 2.18 -24.99 18.91
CA CYS A 217 3.08 -24.38 19.88
C CYS A 217 4.44 -25.09 19.86
N ASN A 218 5.48 -24.35 19.44
CA ASN A 218 6.84 -24.84 19.41
C ASN A 218 7.79 -23.80 20.02
N PRO A 219 8.09 -23.88 21.33
CA PRO A 219 8.96 -22.92 22.00
C PRO A 219 10.40 -22.90 21.49
N GLU A 220 10.91 -24.03 20.97
CA GLU A 220 12.28 -24.14 20.44
C GLU A 220 12.46 -23.36 19.13
N LEU A 221 11.41 -23.33 18.30
CA LEU A 221 11.37 -22.58 17.05
C LEU A 221 10.89 -21.12 17.25
N GLY A 222 10.50 -20.76 18.46
CA GLY A 222 9.95 -19.47 18.81
C GLY A 222 10.82 -18.67 19.77
N SER A 223 10.17 -17.84 20.58
CA SER A 223 10.83 -17.00 21.60
C SER A 223 10.96 -17.69 22.97
N GLY A 224 10.79 -19.00 23.03
CA GLY A 224 10.53 -19.70 24.29
C GLY A 224 9.11 -19.46 24.81
N LEU A 225 8.83 -19.92 26.03
CA LEU A 225 7.52 -19.73 26.66
C LEU A 225 7.44 -18.38 27.38
N GLU A 226 6.50 -17.54 26.95
CA GLU A 226 6.14 -16.25 27.53
C GLU A 226 4.70 -16.30 28.09
N THR A 227 4.40 -15.44 29.07
CA THR A 227 3.03 -15.24 29.59
C THR A 227 2.50 -13.90 29.09
N LEU A 228 1.32 -13.92 28.47
CA LEU A 228 0.58 -12.72 28.08
C LEU A 228 -0.75 -12.64 28.82
N GLN A 229 -1.09 -11.43 29.26
CA GLN A 229 -2.40 -11.15 29.79
C GLN A 229 -3.38 -10.90 28.63
N ILE A 230 -4.27 -11.83 28.38
CA ILE A 230 -5.24 -11.78 27.29
C ILE A 230 -6.63 -11.74 27.91
N GLN A 231 -7.36 -10.64 27.69
CA GLN A 231 -8.71 -10.44 28.24
C GLN A 231 -8.77 -10.63 29.78
N GLY A 232 -7.72 -10.20 30.48
CA GLY A 232 -7.62 -10.34 31.94
C GLY A 232 -7.23 -11.74 32.44
N LYS A 233 -6.88 -12.67 31.55
CA LYS A 233 -6.36 -14.00 31.91
C LYS A 233 -4.92 -14.16 31.47
N ASP A 234 -4.10 -14.71 32.35
CA ASP A 234 -2.74 -15.09 32.01
C ASP A 234 -2.77 -16.32 31.10
N THR A 235 -2.18 -16.17 29.92
CA THR A 235 -2.07 -17.22 28.91
C THR A 235 -0.61 -17.43 28.59
N ARG A 236 -0.13 -18.67 28.74
CA ARG A 236 1.24 -19.05 28.41
C ARG A 236 1.33 -19.60 26.99
N GLY A 237 2.42 -19.28 26.29
CA GLY A 237 2.60 -19.65 24.89
C GLY A 237 3.93 -19.15 24.35
N THR A 238 4.15 -19.34 23.05
CA THR A 238 5.36 -18.89 22.36
C THR A 238 5.01 -17.98 21.20
N TRP A 239 5.89 -17.04 20.87
CA TRP A 239 5.76 -16.30 19.62
C TRP A 239 6.46 -17.02 18.48
N LEU A 240 5.75 -17.21 17.38
CA LEU A 240 6.25 -17.84 16.16
C LEU A 240 6.04 -16.94 14.97
N TYR A 241 7.05 -16.84 14.10
CA TYR A 241 6.90 -16.14 12.84
C TYR A 241 5.91 -16.87 11.92
N THR A 242 5.02 -16.10 11.35
CA THR A 242 4.09 -16.53 10.31
C THR A 242 4.16 -15.58 9.12
N PRO A 243 3.89 -16.05 7.90
CA PRO A 243 3.53 -15.20 6.78
C PRO A 243 2.23 -14.47 7.14
N SER A 244 2.02 -13.31 6.54
CA SER A 244 0.84 -12.49 6.78
C SER A 244 -0.43 -13.10 6.22
N THR A 245 -0.29 -14.04 5.28
CA THR A 245 -1.39 -14.69 4.60
C THR A 245 -0.95 -16.01 3.96
N PHE A 246 -1.90 -16.93 3.83
CA PHE A 246 -1.78 -18.19 3.08
C PHE A 246 -2.76 -18.24 1.90
N VAL A 247 -3.19 -17.07 1.40
CA VAL A 247 -4.09 -17.02 0.24
C VAL A 247 -3.50 -17.73 -0.96
N SER A 248 -4.35 -18.46 -1.69
CA SER A 248 -3.93 -19.12 -2.92
C SER A 248 -3.54 -18.07 -3.97
N GLY A 249 -2.35 -18.24 -4.53
CA GLY A 249 -1.77 -17.32 -5.49
C GLY A 249 -0.26 -17.48 -5.61
N TYR A 250 0.39 -16.47 -6.17
CA TYR A 250 1.84 -16.45 -6.34
C TYR A 250 2.48 -15.10 -6.00
N PHE A 251 3.73 -15.15 -5.56
CA PHE A 251 4.58 -14.00 -5.30
C PHE A 251 5.17 -13.42 -6.59
N ILE A 252 5.19 -12.10 -6.65
CA ILE A 252 5.90 -11.30 -7.64
C ILE A 252 6.92 -10.45 -6.86
N PRO A 253 8.23 -10.73 -7.01
CA PRO A 253 9.26 -9.96 -6.35
C PRO A 253 9.38 -8.55 -6.94
N VAL A 254 9.38 -7.54 -6.06
CA VAL A 254 9.53 -6.12 -6.41
C VAL A 254 10.94 -5.69 -6.06
N ARG A 255 11.65 -5.14 -7.05
CA ARG A 255 13.04 -4.69 -6.92
C ARG A 255 13.14 -3.18 -6.83
N ASP A 256 14.14 -2.70 -6.10
CA ASP A 256 14.58 -1.30 -6.08
C ASP A 256 15.62 -1.02 -7.20
N GLU A 257 16.09 0.23 -7.25
CA GLU A 257 17.09 0.73 -8.19
C GLU A 257 18.48 0.11 -8.02
N ASN A 258 18.73 -0.62 -6.95
CA ASN A 258 19.97 -1.36 -6.71
C ASN A 258 19.79 -2.87 -6.99
N GLY A 259 18.62 -3.29 -7.47
CA GLY A 259 18.33 -4.68 -7.81
C GLY A 259 18.02 -5.57 -6.59
N TYR A 260 17.87 -4.98 -5.40
CA TYR A 260 17.44 -5.69 -4.21
C TYR A 260 15.95 -5.98 -4.29
N ILE A 261 15.53 -7.22 -4.01
CA ILE A 261 14.13 -7.56 -3.77
C ILE A 261 13.74 -6.92 -2.44
N VAL A 262 12.97 -5.85 -2.50
CA VAL A 262 12.57 -5.09 -1.30
C VAL A 262 11.18 -5.45 -0.82
N ARG A 263 10.29 -5.99 -1.68
CA ARG A 263 8.94 -6.42 -1.29
C ARG A 263 8.47 -7.58 -2.14
N LEU A 264 7.43 -8.27 -1.67
CA LEU A 264 6.68 -9.23 -2.46
C LEU A 264 5.23 -8.73 -2.66
N ARG A 265 4.77 -8.75 -3.91
CA ARG A 265 3.35 -8.63 -4.25
C ARG A 265 2.77 -10.03 -4.40
N ILE A 266 1.51 -10.26 -4.02
CA ILE A 266 0.81 -11.52 -4.24
C ILE A 266 -0.26 -11.30 -5.31
N CYS A 267 -0.20 -12.06 -6.40
CA CYS A 267 -1.32 -12.24 -7.31
C CYS A 267 -2.18 -13.41 -6.81
N GLN A 268 -3.38 -13.11 -6.33
CA GLN A 268 -4.32 -14.11 -5.84
C GLN A 268 -4.97 -14.85 -7.00
N ASP A 269 -5.25 -16.15 -6.82
CA ASP A 269 -5.89 -16.97 -7.84
C ASP A 269 -7.33 -16.52 -8.13
N ASN A 270 -8.10 -16.33 -7.05
CA ASN A 270 -9.52 -15.97 -7.09
C ASN A 270 -9.84 -14.78 -6.16
N GLY A 271 -8.84 -13.97 -5.82
CA GLY A 271 -8.98 -12.88 -4.87
C GLY A 271 -9.54 -11.60 -5.49
N ASN A 272 -10.32 -10.85 -4.70
CA ASN A 272 -10.73 -9.49 -4.99
C ASN A 272 -10.35 -8.58 -3.80
N PRO A 273 -9.33 -7.71 -3.91
CA PRO A 273 -8.59 -7.36 -5.14
C PRO A 273 -7.65 -8.46 -5.63
N LYS A 274 -7.37 -8.50 -6.94
CA LYS A 274 -6.49 -9.51 -7.55
C LYS A 274 -5.06 -9.49 -6.99
N TYR A 275 -4.52 -8.30 -6.71
CA TYR A 275 -3.18 -8.14 -6.17
C TYR A 275 -3.21 -7.54 -4.77
N ILE A 276 -2.43 -8.12 -3.86
CA ILE A 276 -2.24 -7.62 -2.49
C ILE A 276 -0.76 -7.54 -2.16
N TRP A 277 -0.38 -6.71 -1.19
CA TRP A 277 0.98 -6.70 -0.66
C TRP A 277 1.18 -7.86 0.31
N PHE A 278 2.32 -8.54 0.24
CA PHE A 278 2.79 -9.43 1.30
C PHE A 278 3.28 -8.57 2.47
N SER A 279 2.33 -8.07 3.26
CA SER A 279 2.53 -7.05 4.28
C SER A 279 2.10 -7.58 5.64
N SER A 280 2.80 -7.17 6.69
CA SER A 280 2.44 -7.47 8.09
C SER A 280 2.37 -6.18 8.90
N GLU A 281 2.17 -6.27 10.22
CA GLU A 281 2.13 -5.10 11.11
C GLU A 281 2.55 -5.49 12.54
N HIS A 282 2.92 -4.49 13.32
CA HIS A 282 3.06 -4.55 14.77
C HIS A 282 1.84 -3.87 15.39
N ASN A 283 1.12 -4.56 16.29
CA ASN A 283 -0.16 -4.05 16.80
C ASN A 283 -0.41 -4.37 18.29
N LEU A 284 0.63 -4.66 19.06
CA LEU A 284 0.53 -5.00 20.49
C LEU A 284 -0.21 -3.94 21.32
N GLN A 285 -0.12 -2.68 20.95
CA GLN A 285 -0.75 -1.58 21.68
C GLN A 285 -2.25 -1.43 21.39
N THR A 286 -2.73 -2.00 20.28
CA THR A 286 -4.08 -1.73 19.76
C THR A 286 -4.96 -2.98 19.62
N GLU A 287 -4.37 -4.17 19.54
CA GLU A 287 -5.10 -5.43 19.39
C GLU A 287 -5.00 -6.28 20.67
N THR A 288 -6.14 -6.83 21.08
CA THR A 288 -6.28 -7.64 22.31
C THR A 288 -6.84 -9.03 22.03
N LYS A 289 -7.30 -9.29 20.79
CA LYS A 289 -7.80 -10.58 20.36
C LYS A 289 -6.64 -11.44 19.87
N LEU A 290 -6.35 -12.49 20.63
CA LEU A 290 -5.27 -13.45 20.39
C LEU A 290 -5.01 -13.80 18.89
N PRO A 291 -6.02 -14.13 18.05
CA PRO A 291 -5.75 -14.49 16.66
C PRO A 291 -5.14 -13.36 15.80
N TYR A 292 -5.28 -12.11 16.24
CA TYR A 292 -4.92 -10.90 15.49
C TYR A 292 -3.74 -10.13 16.12
N ILE A 293 -3.32 -10.48 17.34
CA ILE A 293 -2.14 -9.88 17.96
C ILE A 293 -0.89 -10.25 17.15
N ARG A 294 -0.08 -9.24 16.82
CA ARG A 294 1.16 -9.36 16.06
C ARG A 294 2.23 -8.48 16.67
N ARG A 295 3.46 -8.98 16.71
CA ARG A 295 4.66 -8.18 16.99
C ARG A 295 5.70 -8.36 15.88
N ASN A 296 6.65 -7.44 15.84
CA ASN A 296 7.78 -7.45 14.90
C ASN A 296 7.44 -7.47 13.39
N GLY A 297 6.19 -7.24 13.02
CA GLY A 297 5.77 -7.04 11.64
C GLY A 297 5.95 -5.62 11.16
N THR A 298 6.01 -5.45 9.84
CA THR A 298 6.11 -4.15 9.19
C THR A 298 5.32 -4.12 7.88
N SER A 299 4.86 -2.92 7.53
CA SER A 299 4.10 -2.68 6.31
C SER A 299 4.99 -2.85 5.07
N SER A 300 4.44 -3.41 4.01
CA SER A 300 5.12 -3.37 2.71
C SER A 300 5.17 -1.96 2.11
N GLY A 301 4.34 -1.04 2.58
CA GLY A 301 4.09 0.21 1.86
C GLY A 301 3.59 -0.08 0.45
N ALA A 302 4.00 0.75 -0.52
CA ALA A 302 3.74 0.52 -1.93
C ALA A 302 4.90 1.04 -2.80
N PRO A 303 6.09 0.40 -2.75
CA PRO A 303 7.20 0.84 -3.59
C PRO A 303 6.91 0.63 -5.07
N HIS A 304 7.60 1.38 -5.92
CA HIS A 304 7.55 1.21 -7.37
C HIS A 304 8.48 0.07 -7.77
N SER A 305 8.05 -0.74 -8.73
CA SER A 305 8.89 -1.82 -9.25
C SER A 305 9.88 -1.29 -10.27
N VAL A 306 11.14 -1.69 -10.12
CA VAL A 306 12.17 -1.51 -11.14
C VAL A 306 12.19 -2.70 -12.09
N SER A 307 12.01 -2.42 -13.39
CA SER A 307 12.01 -3.43 -14.44
C SER A 307 13.02 -3.08 -15.53
N VAL A 308 13.83 -4.06 -15.89
CA VAL A 308 14.86 -3.98 -16.95
C VAL A 308 14.74 -5.20 -17.86
N PRO A 309 15.26 -5.16 -19.10
CA PRO A 309 15.21 -6.29 -20.03
C PRO A 309 15.81 -7.55 -19.41
N PHE A 310 15.32 -8.75 -19.77
CA PHE A 310 15.78 -9.99 -19.16
C PHE A 310 17.26 -10.28 -19.41
N THR A 311 17.80 -9.81 -20.53
CA THR A 311 19.23 -9.88 -20.86
C THR A 311 20.11 -9.13 -19.85
N ILE A 312 19.56 -8.07 -19.25
CA ILE A 312 20.19 -7.28 -18.18
C ILE A 312 19.85 -7.88 -16.81
N LEU A 313 18.57 -8.14 -16.55
CA LEU A 313 18.09 -8.63 -15.25
C LEU A 313 18.80 -9.93 -14.82
N ASN A 314 19.05 -10.85 -15.76
CA ASN A 314 19.74 -12.11 -15.49
C ASN A 314 21.21 -11.94 -15.07
N LYS A 315 21.82 -10.78 -15.35
CA LYS A 315 23.20 -10.46 -15.01
C LYS A 315 23.32 -9.40 -13.92
N TRP A 316 22.21 -8.77 -13.55
CA TRP A 316 22.18 -7.66 -12.62
C TRP A 316 22.45 -8.17 -11.20
N GLN A 317 23.58 -7.74 -10.64
CA GLN A 317 23.99 -8.09 -9.29
C GLN A 317 23.30 -7.16 -8.28
N PRO A 318 22.64 -7.70 -7.24
CA PRO A 318 22.06 -6.87 -6.17
C PRO A 318 23.13 -6.00 -5.49
N GLY A 319 22.84 -4.71 -5.35
CA GLY A 319 23.75 -3.68 -4.87
C GLY A 319 24.42 -2.86 -5.97
N THR A 320 24.26 -3.24 -7.24
CA THR A 320 24.68 -2.40 -8.38
C THR A 320 23.53 -1.50 -8.79
N HIS A 321 23.77 -0.19 -8.87
CA HIS A 321 22.71 0.76 -9.25
C HIS A 321 22.29 0.56 -10.71
N VAL A 322 21.00 0.77 -11.01
CA VAL A 322 20.40 0.47 -12.32
C VAL A 322 21.04 1.24 -13.47
N SER A 323 21.54 2.46 -13.20
CA SER A 323 22.25 3.28 -14.20
C SER A 323 23.57 2.67 -14.68
N GLU A 324 24.14 1.71 -13.94
CA GLU A 324 25.37 1.02 -14.31
C GLU A 324 25.11 -0.19 -15.23
N VAL A 325 23.87 -0.69 -15.28
CA VAL A 325 23.52 -1.90 -16.04
C VAL A 325 22.65 -1.62 -17.26
N ILE A 326 21.98 -0.46 -17.32
CA ILE A 326 21.19 -0.02 -18.48
C ILE A 326 21.22 1.50 -18.61
N SER A 327 21.16 1.99 -19.85
CA SER A 327 20.96 3.41 -20.12
C SER A 327 19.63 3.89 -19.54
N ILE A 328 19.69 4.94 -18.72
CA ILE A 328 18.52 5.56 -18.10
C ILE A 328 18.07 6.84 -18.81
N LYS A 329 18.54 7.11 -20.04
CA LYS A 329 18.15 8.31 -20.81
C LYS A 329 16.63 8.45 -20.98
N GLU A 330 15.93 7.32 -21.04
CA GLU A 330 14.48 7.25 -21.16
C GLU A 330 13.91 6.30 -20.10
N MET A 331 12.92 6.76 -19.34
CA MET A 331 12.14 5.96 -18.41
C MET A 331 10.69 5.85 -18.89
N ILE A 332 10.17 4.62 -18.92
CA ILE A 332 8.74 4.36 -19.15
C ILE A 332 8.05 4.08 -17.82
N ILE A 333 6.86 4.61 -17.62
CA ILE A 333 6.07 4.41 -16.40
C ILE A 333 4.76 3.72 -16.80
N THR A 334 4.47 2.57 -16.20
CA THR A 334 3.24 1.79 -16.47
C THR A 334 2.67 1.20 -15.17
N GLU A 335 1.52 0.55 -15.25
CA GLU A 335 0.84 -0.03 -14.09
C GLU A 335 1.10 -1.53 -13.90
N GLY A 336 1.67 -1.88 -12.75
CA GLY A 336 1.89 -3.24 -12.31
C GLY A 336 3.22 -3.87 -12.74
N GLU A 337 3.65 -4.85 -11.96
CA GLU A 337 4.96 -5.47 -12.04
C GLU A 337 5.12 -6.29 -13.32
N HIS A 338 4.16 -7.16 -13.65
CA HIS A 338 4.20 -7.95 -14.88
C HIS A 338 4.26 -7.08 -16.13
N LYS A 339 3.40 -6.05 -16.21
CA LYS A 339 3.37 -5.15 -17.36
C LYS A 339 4.70 -4.46 -17.53
N SER A 340 5.22 -3.88 -16.43
CA SER A 340 6.52 -3.21 -16.47
C SER A 340 7.65 -4.11 -16.94
N GLN A 341 7.69 -5.38 -16.51
CA GLN A 341 8.72 -6.34 -16.93
C GLN A 341 8.58 -6.74 -18.41
N ILE A 342 7.35 -6.98 -18.88
CA ILE A 342 7.08 -7.31 -20.29
C ILE A 342 7.47 -6.13 -21.19
N SER A 343 7.08 -4.91 -20.80
CA SER A 343 7.41 -3.69 -21.53
C SER A 343 8.91 -3.41 -21.52
N ALA A 344 9.60 -3.59 -20.39
CA ALA A 344 11.04 -3.41 -20.30
C ALA A 344 11.77 -4.32 -21.29
N ASN A 345 11.36 -5.59 -21.37
CA ASN A 345 11.94 -6.56 -22.29
C ASN A 345 11.67 -6.22 -23.76
N PHE A 346 10.44 -5.80 -24.09
CA PHE A 346 10.07 -5.51 -25.48
C PHE A 346 10.68 -4.22 -26.02
N PHE A 347 10.61 -3.14 -25.25
CA PHE A 347 11.16 -1.83 -25.67
C PHE A 347 12.67 -1.73 -25.44
N ASN A 348 13.27 -2.70 -24.73
CA ASN A 348 14.67 -2.64 -24.31
C ASN A 348 14.98 -1.33 -23.57
N ARG A 349 14.13 -1.00 -22.59
CA ARG A 349 14.20 0.24 -21.80
C ARG A 349 14.05 -0.05 -20.32
N TYR A 350 14.45 0.95 -19.53
CA TYR A 350 14.19 1.03 -18.11
C TYR A 350 12.73 1.42 -17.85
N VAL A 351 12.03 0.63 -17.02
CA VAL A 351 10.59 0.78 -16.78
C VAL A 351 10.28 0.78 -15.29
N ARG A 352 9.39 1.69 -14.89
CA ARG A 352 8.78 1.75 -13.55
C ARG A 352 7.38 1.17 -13.58
N GLY A 353 7.14 0.18 -12.72
CA GLY A 353 5.81 -0.40 -12.47
C GLY A 353 5.17 0.21 -11.24
N LEU A 354 4.12 1.01 -11.42
CA LEU A 354 3.35 1.60 -10.32
C LEU A 354 2.33 0.60 -9.75
N ALA A 355 2.21 0.55 -8.43
CA ALA A 355 1.10 -0.10 -7.74
C ALA A 355 -0.16 0.80 -7.77
N GLY A 356 -0.65 1.07 -8.99
CA GLY A 356 -1.72 2.02 -9.29
C GLY A 356 -1.23 3.46 -9.49
N ILE A 357 -1.79 4.17 -10.47
CA ILE A 357 -1.34 5.50 -10.88
C ILE A 357 -1.40 6.56 -9.77
N GLY A 358 -2.26 6.41 -8.77
CA GLY A 358 -2.37 7.34 -7.63
C GLY A 358 -1.10 7.42 -6.77
N ASN A 359 -0.16 6.48 -6.92
CA ASN A 359 1.07 6.40 -6.15
C ASN A 359 2.26 7.08 -6.86
N PHE A 360 2.07 8.18 -7.57
CA PHE A 360 3.14 8.82 -8.36
C PHE A 360 4.02 9.80 -7.56
N ALA A 361 3.62 10.21 -6.35
CA ALA A 361 4.27 11.31 -5.64
C ALA A 361 5.76 11.05 -5.37
N THR A 362 6.12 9.86 -4.87
CA THR A 362 7.52 9.49 -4.60
C THR A 362 8.34 9.34 -5.89
N LEU A 363 7.68 9.08 -7.02
CA LEU A 363 8.35 8.96 -8.31
C LEU A 363 8.88 10.31 -8.80
N LEU A 364 8.23 11.42 -8.43
CA LEU A 364 8.67 12.75 -8.81
C LEU A 364 10.03 13.11 -8.19
N ASP A 365 10.30 12.63 -6.97
CA ASP A 365 11.60 12.82 -6.32
C ASP A 365 12.66 11.91 -6.94
N GLU A 366 12.30 10.65 -7.22
CA GLU A 366 13.17 9.71 -7.92
C GLU A 366 13.58 10.21 -9.31
N ILE A 367 12.66 10.82 -10.08
CA ILE A 367 12.96 11.39 -11.40
C ILE A 367 14.00 12.52 -11.29
N LYS A 368 13.99 13.32 -10.22
CA LYS A 368 15.01 14.36 -10.01
C LYS A 368 16.39 13.74 -9.79
N GLU A 369 16.46 12.66 -9.01
CA GLU A 369 17.70 11.93 -8.75
C GLU A 369 18.24 11.30 -10.04
N LEU A 370 17.38 10.61 -10.80
CA LEU A 370 17.75 9.97 -12.06
C LEU A 370 18.11 10.98 -13.15
N LYS A 371 17.54 12.19 -13.12
CA LYS A 371 17.97 13.28 -14.00
C LYS A 371 19.44 13.62 -13.78
N ALA A 372 19.90 13.67 -12.53
CA ALA A 372 21.31 13.90 -12.23
C ALA A 372 22.23 12.79 -12.78
N LEU A 373 21.66 11.61 -13.02
CA LEU A 373 22.33 10.45 -13.60
C LEU A 373 22.13 10.33 -15.13
N GLY A 374 21.47 11.30 -15.78
CA GLY A 374 21.35 11.37 -17.24
C GLY A 374 19.98 11.01 -17.82
N LEU A 375 18.92 10.96 -17.00
CA LEU A 375 17.54 10.85 -17.49
C LEU A 375 17.12 12.12 -18.24
N GLU A 376 16.79 11.98 -19.52
CA GLU A 376 16.40 13.08 -20.42
C GLU A 376 14.89 13.07 -20.70
N LYS A 377 14.25 11.89 -20.68
CA LYS A 377 12.87 11.69 -21.11
C LYS A 377 12.10 10.75 -20.18
N VAL A 378 10.89 11.16 -19.82
CA VAL A 378 9.93 10.37 -19.05
C VAL A 378 8.67 10.16 -19.87
N VAL A 379 8.24 8.91 -19.95
CA VAL A 379 7.06 8.47 -20.69
C VAL A 379 6.01 7.93 -19.72
N ILE A 380 4.81 8.49 -19.76
CA ILE A 380 3.63 7.93 -19.08
C ILE A 380 2.92 6.98 -20.05
N ALA A 381 2.82 5.70 -19.70
CA ALA A 381 2.20 4.64 -20.51
C ALA A 381 1.29 3.75 -19.64
N ILE A 382 0.20 4.36 -19.17
CA ILE A 382 -0.80 3.74 -18.29
C ILE A 382 -1.84 2.95 -19.11
N ASP A 383 -2.59 2.04 -18.48
CA ASP A 383 -3.60 1.24 -19.17
C ASP A 383 -4.66 2.13 -19.83
N MET A 384 -5.08 1.76 -21.03
CA MET A 384 -6.02 2.57 -21.83
C MET A 384 -7.45 2.55 -21.31
N ASP A 385 -7.83 1.53 -20.53
CA ASP A 385 -9.13 1.49 -19.85
C ASP A 385 -9.27 2.59 -18.78
N THR A 386 -8.16 3.13 -18.27
CA THR A 386 -8.14 4.34 -17.44
C THR A 386 -8.82 5.52 -18.13
N LEU A 387 -8.84 5.54 -19.46
CA LEU A 387 -9.42 6.60 -20.29
C LEU A 387 -10.84 6.28 -20.77
N GLU A 388 -11.40 5.11 -20.47
CA GLU A 388 -12.76 4.72 -20.85
C GLU A 388 -13.66 4.42 -19.64
N LYS A 389 -14.98 4.53 -19.83
CA LYS A 389 -15.96 4.11 -18.84
C LYS A 389 -16.13 2.60 -18.96
N GLU A 390 -16.15 1.89 -17.82
CA GLU A 390 -16.44 0.45 -17.81
C GLU A 390 -17.91 0.17 -18.20
N ASP A 391 -18.81 1.04 -17.76
CA ASP A 391 -20.23 1.08 -18.09
C ASP A 391 -20.80 2.51 -17.95
N ASP A 392 -22.08 2.69 -18.29
CA ASP A 392 -22.81 3.97 -18.16
C ASP A 392 -23.22 4.32 -16.72
N SER A 393 -22.77 3.56 -15.72
CA SER A 393 -23.10 3.86 -14.33
C SER A 393 -22.38 5.13 -13.85
N ILE A 394 -23.05 5.86 -12.95
CA ILE A 394 -22.48 7.03 -12.26
C ILE A 394 -21.16 6.67 -11.56
N LYS A 395 -21.06 5.45 -11.03
CA LYS A 395 -19.87 4.94 -10.35
C LYS A 395 -18.68 4.82 -11.32
N SER A 396 -18.90 4.26 -12.50
CA SER A 396 -17.90 4.12 -13.56
C SER A 396 -17.43 5.50 -14.05
N GLU A 397 -18.37 6.43 -14.27
CA GLU A 397 -18.04 7.80 -14.67
C GLU A 397 -17.17 8.53 -13.64
N LYS A 398 -17.50 8.43 -12.35
CA LYS A 398 -16.69 9.05 -11.30
C LYS A 398 -15.32 8.41 -11.17
N LYS A 399 -15.22 7.09 -11.27
CA LYS A 399 -13.94 6.36 -11.25
C LYS A 399 -13.02 6.84 -12.38
N GLN A 400 -13.54 6.89 -13.61
CA GLN A 400 -12.80 7.39 -14.77
C GLN A 400 -12.37 8.85 -14.58
N LYS A 401 -13.29 9.73 -14.17
CA LYS A 401 -12.98 11.15 -13.92
C LYS A 401 -11.89 11.33 -12.86
N ASN A 402 -11.94 10.51 -11.80
CA ASN A 402 -10.92 10.54 -10.75
C ASN A 402 -9.55 10.08 -11.27
N LEU A 403 -9.49 8.96 -12.01
CA LEU A 403 -8.25 8.48 -12.61
C LEU A 403 -7.66 9.49 -13.61
N PHE A 404 -8.51 10.11 -14.42
CA PHE A 404 -8.09 11.18 -15.34
C PHE A 404 -7.54 12.40 -14.59
N ASN A 405 -8.16 12.79 -13.47
CA ASN A 405 -7.63 13.87 -12.63
C ASN A 405 -6.27 13.51 -12.01
N ILE A 406 -6.08 12.27 -11.58
CA ILE A 406 -4.79 11.78 -11.09
C ILE A 406 -3.73 11.87 -12.19
N LEU A 407 -4.03 11.35 -13.39
CA LEU A 407 -3.13 11.44 -14.55
C LEU A 407 -2.80 12.89 -14.91
N LYS A 408 -3.81 13.77 -14.95
CA LYS A 408 -3.63 15.20 -15.22
C LYS A 408 -2.72 15.85 -14.18
N THR A 409 -2.92 15.54 -12.90
CA THR A 409 -2.09 16.04 -11.81
C THR A 409 -0.66 15.54 -11.98
N PHE A 410 -0.48 14.25 -12.23
CA PHE A 410 0.83 13.66 -12.44
C PHE A 410 1.56 14.32 -13.62
N ALA A 411 0.91 14.43 -14.78
CA ALA A 411 1.46 15.10 -15.96
C ALA A 411 1.82 16.57 -15.68
N THR A 412 1.00 17.28 -14.91
CA THR A 412 1.25 18.68 -14.54
C THR A 412 2.48 18.81 -13.64
N GLU A 413 2.62 17.95 -12.64
CA GLU A 413 3.80 17.94 -11.76
C GLU A 413 5.05 17.52 -12.52
N LEU A 414 4.94 16.55 -13.43
CA LEU A 414 6.05 16.08 -14.26
C LEU A 414 6.55 17.20 -15.19
N LEU A 415 5.65 18.00 -15.78
CA LEU A 415 6.01 19.14 -16.65
C LEU A 415 6.76 20.28 -15.91
N LYS A 416 6.72 20.31 -14.58
CA LYS A 416 7.55 21.24 -13.78
C LYS A 416 8.99 20.78 -13.68
N LEU A 417 9.26 19.51 -13.95
CA LEU A 417 10.60 18.97 -14.01
C LEU A 417 11.21 19.28 -15.38
N ASP A 418 12.50 19.59 -15.38
CA ASP A 418 13.25 19.86 -16.60
C ASP A 418 13.72 18.53 -17.23
N VAL A 419 12.74 17.78 -17.72
CA VAL A 419 12.87 16.54 -18.52
C VAL A 419 11.82 16.57 -19.64
N THR A 420 12.07 15.86 -20.73
CA THR A 420 11.08 15.69 -21.78
C THR A 420 9.96 14.80 -21.27
N CYS A 421 8.73 15.31 -21.26
CA CYS A 421 7.57 14.60 -20.75
C CYS A 421 6.68 14.14 -21.91
N CYS A 422 6.46 12.83 -22.02
CA CYS A 422 5.65 12.24 -23.07
C CYS A 422 4.51 11.39 -22.51
N LEU A 423 3.42 11.30 -23.26
CA LEU A 423 2.33 10.35 -23.05
C LEU A 423 2.34 9.35 -24.20
N TRP A 424 2.34 8.06 -23.87
CA TRP A 424 2.06 7.01 -24.84
C TRP A 424 0.58 6.66 -24.80
N THR A 425 -0.04 6.62 -25.97
CA THR A 425 -1.44 6.23 -26.16
C THR A 425 -1.57 5.29 -27.34
N TRP A 426 -2.57 4.43 -27.32
CA TRP A 426 -2.85 3.49 -28.39
C TRP A 426 -4.35 3.24 -28.50
N ASN A 427 -4.76 2.59 -29.59
CA ASN A 427 -6.16 2.17 -29.73
C ASN A 427 -6.45 1.03 -28.74
N LEU A 428 -7.48 1.19 -27.90
CA LEU A 428 -7.89 0.20 -26.90
C LEU A 428 -8.18 -1.19 -27.52
N GLN A 429 -8.61 -1.24 -28.78
CA GLN A 429 -8.83 -2.49 -29.51
C GLN A 429 -7.53 -3.31 -29.69
N HIS A 430 -6.36 -2.67 -29.58
CA HIS A 430 -5.07 -3.34 -29.66
C HIS A 430 -4.58 -3.86 -28.30
N GLY A 431 -5.29 -3.60 -27.21
CA GLY A 431 -4.90 -4.05 -25.87
C GLY A 431 -5.30 -3.07 -24.78
N LYS A 432 -5.68 -3.61 -23.61
CA LYS A 432 -6.04 -2.79 -22.45
C LYS A 432 -4.78 -2.24 -21.79
N GLY A 433 -3.84 -3.13 -21.48
CA GLY A 433 -2.53 -2.79 -20.94
C GLY A 433 -1.46 -2.60 -22.00
N LEU A 434 -0.34 -1.99 -21.60
CA LEU A 434 0.84 -1.89 -22.45
C LEU A 434 1.42 -3.27 -22.81
N ASP A 435 1.25 -4.27 -21.94
CA ASP A 435 1.62 -5.66 -22.20
C ASP A 435 0.77 -6.30 -23.32
N ASP A 436 -0.54 -6.05 -23.33
CA ASP A 436 -1.42 -6.52 -24.41
C ASP A 436 -1.01 -5.93 -25.76
N LEU A 437 -0.70 -4.62 -25.79
CA LEU A 437 -0.25 -3.92 -26.99
C LEU A 437 1.02 -4.56 -27.57
N VAL A 438 1.97 -4.85 -26.67
CA VAL A 438 3.23 -5.55 -26.99
C VAL A 438 2.95 -6.95 -27.56
N TYR A 439 2.05 -7.73 -26.95
CA TYR A 439 1.71 -9.07 -27.44
C TYR A 439 1.05 -9.07 -28.81
N ASN A 440 0.32 -8.01 -29.14
CA ASN A 440 -0.31 -7.79 -30.43
C ASN A 440 0.65 -7.17 -31.46
N ARG A 441 1.93 -6.99 -31.11
CA ARG A 441 2.99 -6.43 -31.96
C ARG A 441 2.60 -5.06 -32.54
N LYS A 442 1.95 -4.24 -31.71
CA LYS A 442 1.61 -2.86 -32.03
C LYS A 442 2.51 -1.92 -31.25
N LEU A 443 2.65 -0.69 -31.76
CA LEU A 443 3.43 0.36 -31.14
C LEU A 443 2.51 1.49 -30.70
N PRO A 444 2.76 2.12 -29.55
CA PRO A 444 2.01 3.29 -29.15
C PRO A 444 2.36 4.50 -30.00
N ILE A 445 1.47 5.49 -29.97
CA ILE A 445 1.75 6.84 -30.41
C ILE A 445 2.25 7.62 -29.21
N GLU A 446 3.41 8.24 -29.38
CA GLU A 446 3.96 9.16 -28.43
C GLU A 446 3.44 10.57 -28.68
N ILE A 447 3.07 11.26 -27.61
CA ILE A 447 2.64 12.64 -27.60
C ILE A 447 3.55 13.41 -26.65
N ASN A 448 4.28 14.39 -27.15
CA ASN A 448 5.04 15.32 -26.31
C ASN A 448 4.05 16.23 -25.55
N LEU A 449 4.09 16.21 -24.22
CA LEU A 449 3.11 16.91 -23.39
C LEU A 449 3.27 18.44 -23.41
N ARG A 450 4.42 18.96 -23.85
CA ARG A 450 4.68 20.40 -23.96
C ARG A 450 4.35 20.95 -25.35
N THR A 451 4.73 20.24 -26.41
CA THR A 451 4.55 20.70 -27.81
C THR A 451 3.29 20.17 -28.47
N GLY A 452 2.72 19.06 -27.97
CA GLY A 452 1.62 18.35 -28.61
C GLY A 452 2.02 17.54 -29.84
N GLU A 453 3.30 17.53 -30.19
CA GLU A 453 3.85 16.76 -31.32
C GLU A 453 3.58 15.26 -31.13
N ARG A 454 3.19 14.59 -32.23
CA ARG A 454 2.84 13.18 -32.23
C ARG A 454 3.77 12.40 -33.14
N GLN A 455 4.28 11.28 -32.65
CA GLN A 455 5.11 10.37 -33.44
C GLN A 455 4.87 8.91 -33.05
N THR A 456 5.09 8.00 -33.99
CA THR A 456 5.10 6.56 -33.68
C THR A 456 6.34 6.24 -32.86
N VAL A 457 6.18 5.47 -31.78
CA VAL A 457 7.30 4.99 -30.97
C VAL A 457 8.20 4.08 -31.79
N ARG A 458 9.52 4.21 -31.59
CA ARG A 458 10.55 3.39 -32.24
C ARG A 458 11.18 2.47 -31.18
N ILE A 459 11.45 1.22 -31.54
CA ILE A 459 12.10 0.22 -30.66
C ILE A 459 13.61 0.39 -30.74
#